data_AF-A0A127SG47-F1
#
_entry.id   AF-A0A127SG47-F1
#
_cell.length_a   1.000
_cell.length_b   1.000
_cell.length_c   1.000
_cell.angle_alpha   90.00
_cell.angle_beta   90.00
_cell.angle_gamma   90.00
#
_symmetry.space_group_name_H-M   'P 1'
#
loop_
_entity.id
_entity.type
_entity.pdbx_description
1 polymer ?
#
loop_
_entity_poly.entity_id
_entity_poly.type
_entity_poly.pdbx_seq_one_letter_code
_entity_poly.pdbx_strand_id
1 'polypeptide(L)'
;DKLTPDDMVILDMEGKLVEGGLRPSSDTPTHRRLFLAFEGIRSVVHTHSRHAVAFAQAGREIPLLGTTHADYFRGAVPVTRAL
;
A
#
# COMPACT_ATOMS: atom_id res chain seq x y z
N ASP A 1 -16.03 10.80 1.67
CA ASP A 1 -16.43 11.68 0.55
C ASP A 1 -16.16 13.17 0.77
N LYS A 2 -15.62 13.59 1.93
CA LYS A 2 -15.37 15.01 2.23
C LYS A 2 -13.87 15.38 2.27
N LEU A 3 -13.00 14.49 1.80
CA LEU A 3 -11.57 14.76 1.75
C LEU A 3 -11.29 15.89 0.76
N THR A 4 -10.45 16.81 1.20
CA THR A 4 -9.92 17.93 0.42
C THR A 4 -8.40 17.82 0.36
N PRO A 5 -7.73 18.52 -0.58
CA PRO A 5 -6.26 18.57 -0.60
C PRO A 5 -5.64 19.05 0.73
N ASP A 6 -6.31 19.96 1.43
CA ASP A 6 -5.84 20.53 2.71
C ASP A 6 -5.87 19.51 3.87
N ASP A 7 -6.58 18.39 3.69
CA ASP A 7 -6.62 17.30 4.67
C ASP A 7 -5.38 16.39 4.58
N MET A 8 -4.52 16.58 3.57
CA MET A 8 -3.32 15.78 3.42
C MET A 8 -2.29 16.10 4.51
N VAL A 9 -1.69 15.07 5.06
CA VAL A 9 -0.67 15.18 6.11
C VAL A 9 0.69 14.91 5.51
N ILE A 10 1.61 15.87 5.64
CA ILE A 10 2.99 15.78 5.14
C ILE A 10 3.88 15.39 6.32
N LEU A 11 4.67 14.33 6.12
CA LEU A 11 5.63 13.83 7.10
C LEU A 11 7.02 13.77 6.48
N ASP A 12 8.04 13.89 7.32
CA ASP A 12 9.41 13.57 6.93
C ASP A 12 9.66 12.05 6.90
N MET A 13 10.86 11.64 6.45
CA MET A 13 11.23 10.23 6.37
C MET A 13 11.56 9.60 7.72
N GLU A 14 11.58 10.39 8.80
CA GLU A 14 11.65 9.94 10.19
C GLU A 14 10.24 9.71 10.77
N GLY A 15 9.20 10.14 10.07
CA GLY A 15 7.79 10.02 10.45
C GLY A 15 7.30 11.18 11.31
N LYS A 16 8.03 12.29 11.40
CA LYS A 16 7.59 13.50 12.10
C LYS A 16 6.69 14.34 11.21
N LEU A 17 5.73 15.01 11.85
CA LEU A 17 4.81 15.94 11.18
C LEU A 17 5.58 17.16 10.66
N VAL A 18 5.46 17.40 9.36
CA VAL A 18 5.96 18.61 8.69
C VAL A 18 4.81 19.58 8.48
N GLU A 19 3.67 19.11 7.97
CA GLU A 19 2.50 19.94 7.68
C GLU A 19 1.20 19.11 7.75
N GLY A 20 0.08 19.76 8.07
CA GLY A 20 -1.26 19.16 8.09
C GLY A 20 -1.95 19.28 9.45
N GLY A 21 -3.26 19.51 9.44
CA GLY A 21 -4.08 19.66 10.66
C GLY A 21 -4.69 18.35 11.19
N LEU A 22 -4.68 17.29 10.38
CA LEU A 22 -5.24 15.99 10.74
C LEU A 22 -4.16 15.05 11.28
N ARG A 23 -4.61 14.00 11.96
CA ARG A 23 -3.73 12.87 12.29
C ARG A 23 -3.43 12.08 11.01
N PRO A 24 -2.18 11.64 10.79
CA PRO A 24 -1.86 10.77 9.67
C PRO A 24 -2.56 9.41 9.82
N SER A 25 -2.65 8.66 8.71
CA SER A 25 -3.21 7.31 8.71
C SER A 25 -2.49 6.40 9.71
N SER A 26 -3.22 5.45 10.32
CA SER A 26 -2.62 4.38 11.13
C SER A 26 -1.62 3.52 10.35
N ASP A 27 -1.75 3.45 9.02
CA ASP A 27 -0.87 2.67 8.14
C ASP A 27 0.40 3.42 7.72
N THR A 28 0.56 4.68 8.15
CA THR A 28 1.72 5.52 7.85
C THR A 28 3.06 4.84 8.15
N PRO A 29 3.26 4.14 9.30
CA PRO A 29 4.52 3.44 9.56
C PRO A 29 4.84 2.38 8.49
N THR A 30 3.83 1.68 7.99
CA THR A 30 3.97 0.69 6.91
C THR A 30 4.35 1.38 5.60
N HIS A 31 3.64 2.45 5.21
CA HIS A 31 3.96 3.23 4.01
C HIS A 31 5.40 3.73 4.03
N ARG A 32 5.83 4.35 5.13
CA ARG A 32 7.21 4.84 5.33
C ARG A 32 8.23 3.71 5.23
N ARG A 33 7.97 2.56 5.85
CA ARG A 33 8.86 1.40 5.79
C ARG A 33 9.05 0.91 4.35
N LEU A 34 8.00 0.94 3.53
CA LEU A 34 8.06 0.56 2.12
C LEU A 34 8.87 1.56 1.29
N PHE A 35 8.67 2.87 1.48
CA PHE A 35 9.49 3.90 0.82
C PHE A 35 10.98 3.77 1.15
N LEU A 36 11.32 3.44 2.40
CA LEU A 36 12.70 3.18 2.82
C LEU A 36 13.26 1.84 2.30
N ALA A 37 12.41 0.85 2.03
CA ALA A 37 12.84 -0.48 1.59
C ALA A 37 13.06 -0.58 0.08
N PHE A 38 12.20 0.09 -0.69
CA PHE A 38 12.06 -0.12 -2.12
C PHE A 38 12.44 1.14 -2.87
N GLU A 39 13.66 1.17 -3.37
CA GLU A 39 14.14 2.28 -4.20
C GLU A 39 13.27 2.44 -5.46
N GLY A 40 12.93 3.68 -5.79
CA GLY A 40 12.20 4.03 -7.01
C GLY A 40 10.67 4.03 -6.90
N ILE A 41 10.07 3.48 -5.83
CA ILE A 41 8.63 3.62 -5.62
C ILE A 41 8.28 5.06 -5.24
N ARG A 42 7.14 5.57 -5.73
CA ARG A 42 6.70 6.95 -5.51
C ARG A 42 5.30 7.05 -4.88
N SER A 43 4.64 5.92 -4.72
CA SER A 43 3.31 5.83 -4.14
C SER A 43 3.08 4.45 -3.52
N VAL A 44 2.21 4.42 -2.51
CA VAL A 44 1.73 3.20 -1.86
C VAL A 44 0.22 3.36 -1.69
N VAL A 45 -0.53 2.31 -2.04
CA VAL A 45 -1.99 2.26 -1.90
C VAL A 45 -2.35 1.09 -1.01
N HIS A 46 -3.15 1.34 0.03
CA HIS A 46 -3.71 0.32 0.91
C HIS A 46 -5.23 0.29 0.81
N THR A 47 -5.82 -0.88 0.58
CA THR A 47 -7.27 -1.09 0.54
C THR A 47 -7.64 -2.48 1.02
N HIS A 48 -8.91 -2.65 1.40
CA HIS A 48 -9.55 -3.95 1.59
C HIS A 48 -10.50 -4.28 0.43
N SER A 49 -10.00 -4.22 -0.81
CA SER A 49 -10.81 -4.60 -1.97
C SER A 49 -11.21 -6.08 -1.88
N ARG A 50 -12.50 -6.37 -2.08
CA ARG A 50 -13.13 -7.65 -1.69
C ARG A 50 -12.37 -8.89 -2.21
N HIS A 51 -12.02 -8.90 -3.50
CA HIS A 51 -11.38 -10.05 -4.12
C HIS A 51 -9.91 -10.21 -3.70
N ALA A 52 -9.14 -9.11 -3.60
CA ALA A 52 -7.75 -9.19 -3.15
C ALA A 52 -7.66 -9.65 -1.69
N VAL A 53 -8.56 -9.16 -0.83
CA VAL A 53 -8.66 -9.60 0.57
C VAL A 53 -9.01 -11.08 0.68
N ALA A 54 -9.86 -11.63 -0.19
CA ALA A 54 -10.18 -13.05 -0.18
C ALA A 54 -8.93 -13.93 -0.41
N PHE A 55 -8.05 -13.54 -1.34
CA PHE A 55 -6.76 -14.22 -1.54
C PHE A 55 -5.82 -14.05 -0.34
N ALA A 56 -5.73 -12.83 0.21
CA ALA A 56 -4.90 -12.54 1.38
C ALA A 56 -5.34 -13.36 2.62
N GLN A 57 -6.65 -13.43 2.91
CA GLN A 57 -7.21 -14.23 4.00
C GLN A 57 -7.06 -15.73 3.77
N ALA A 58 -7.11 -16.18 2.50
CA ALA A 58 -6.82 -17.57 2.16
C ALA A 58 -5.33 -17.93 2.29
N GLY A 59 -4.44 -16.95 2.52
CA GLY A 59 -3.00 -17.17 2.57
C GLY A 59 -2.44 -17.65 1.22
N ARG A 60 -3.04 -17.20 0.11
CA ARG A 60 -2.68 -17.63 -1.25
C ARG A 60 -2.23 -16.45 -2.09
N GLU A 61 -1.14 -16.65 -2.82
CA GLU A 61 -0.72 -15.74 -3.88
C GLU A 61 -1.75 -15.72 -5.01
N ILE A 62 -1.75 -14.63 -5.78
CA ILE A 62 -2.57 -14.53 -7.00
C ILE A 62 -1.72 -15.02 -8.18
N PRO A 63 -2.03 -16.18 -8.77
CA PRO A 63 -1.24 -16.71 -9.88
C PRO A 63 -1.42 -15.86 -11.15
N LEU A 64 -0.36 -15.81 -11.97
CA LEU A 64 -0.40 -15.20 -13.30
C LEU A 64 -1.22 -16.08 -14.26
N LEU A 65 -2.46 -15.69 -14.55
CA LEU A 65 -3.40 -16.50 -15.37
C LEU A 65 -3.76 -15.87 -16.72
N GLY A 66 -3.21 -14.70 -17.07
CA GLY A 66 -3.51 -14.05 -18.34
C GLY A 66 -2.68 -12.79 -18.59
N THR A 67 -2.81 -12.23 -19.80
CA THR A 67 -2.04 -11.06 -20.25
C THR A 67 -2.37 -9.81 -19.44
N THR A 68 -3.63 -9.59 -19.06
CA THR A 68 -4.02 -8.46 -18.20
C THR A 68 -3.28 -8.47 -16.87
N HIS A 69 -2.94 -9.63 -16.30
CA HIS A 69 -2.09 -9.70 -15.12
C HIS A 69 -0.65 -9.34 -15.49
N ALA A 70 -0.14 -9.93 -16.57
CA ALA A 70 1.24 -9.75 -17.05
C ALA A 70 1.59 -8.30 -17.40
N ASP A 71 0.61 -7.50 -17.83
CA ASP A 71 0.78 -6.08 -18.16
C ASP A 71 1.20 -5.24 -16.94
N TYR A 72 0.85 -5.67 -15.72
CA TYR A 72 1.11 -4.91 -14.49
C TYR A 72 2.03 -5.63 -13.50
N PHE A 73 1.99 -6.96 -13.46
CA PHE A 73 2.76 -7.77 -12.52
C PHE A 73 3.56 -8.85 -13.22
N ARG A 74 4.88 -8.84 -12.99
CA ARG A 74 5.80 -9.82 -13.56
C ARG A 74 5.79 -11.13 -12.75
N GLY A 75 4.78 -11.97 -12.99
CA GLY A 75 4.59 -13.24 -12.29
C GLY A 75 3.49 -13.17 -11.23
N ALA A 76 3.43 -14.14 -10.31
CA ALA A 76 2.42 -14.17 -9.26
C ALA A 76 2.49 -12.93 -8.35
N VAL A 77 1.34 -12.46 -7.86
CA VAL A 77 1.31 -11.42 -6.81
C VAL A 77 1.46 -12.11 -5.46
N PRO A 78 2.58 -11.90 -4.74
CA PRO A 78 2.91 -12.67 -3.55
C PRO A 78 1.99 -12.33 -2.38
N VAL A 79 1.77 -13.32 -1.51
CA VAL A 79 1.16 -13.14 -0.18
C VAL A 79 2.24 -13.34 0.88
N THR A 80 2.23 -12.52 1.93
CA THR A 80 3.17 -12.69 3.04
C THR A 80 2.82 -13.96 3.85
N ARG A 81 3.80 -14.52 4.56
CA ARG A 81 3.55 -15.58 5.55
C ARG A 81 2.47 -15.19 6.57
N ALA A 82 1.83 -16.18 7.20
CA ALA A 82 0.91 -15.98 8.32
C ALA A 82 1.61 -15.28 9.51
N LEU A 83 0.83 -14.51 10.28
CA LEU A 83 1.29 -13.79 11.47
C LEU A 83 1.72 -14.74 12.59
#